data_AF-A0A2N1UR19-F1
#
_entry.id   AF-A0A2N1UR19-F1
#
_cell.length_a   1.000
_cell.length_b   1.000
_cell.length_c   1.000
_cell.angle_alpha   90.00
_cell.angle_beta   90.00
_cell.angle_gamma   90.00
#
_symmetry.space_group_name_H-M   'P 1'
#
loop_
_entity.id
_entity.type
_entity.pdbx_description
1 polymer ?
#
loop_
_entity_poly.entity_id
_entity_poly.type
_entity_poly.pdbx_seq_one_letter_code
_entity_poly.pdbx_strand_id
1 'polypeptide(L)'
;MPKRRACMHEFYSPTKIIFGEGCASETAPRLREMGATKVLIVTGKSSTASSEGFRDLCKGLDAAGIQWVHFAEVSADPETSTVDKGAEVYRANDCNAIIGFGGGSPIDCAKGIAASIGEGRPIRDFVGTGLAFTKPVPPLVAIPTTAGTGTEVTNAAVFTIVDEHGHRSKKGTSSQFYFPRLAIVDPLLHMRMPPSLTAATGMDALTHAIEAFVSRFHTPVSDMYCMEAVRRIGRSLRAACRVGSDSGTGDGAFGAGRGLKASGSSSGDRALLEARSDMALAATLAGVGLSQAGLGMVHGFAHPVGAMAGLAHGLANAEITFDLLVDTANRHDFAMLVHGAGDGDTLRQWQTGNGGQQRIELGAGSRIAFDAMIFLLKHQRGIERQRRQFGKARGQPTFQYK
;
A
#
# COMPACT_ATOMS: atom_id res chain seq x y z
N MET A 1 -12.01 31.19 -29.69
CA MET A 1 -11.53 30.01 -28.92
C MET A 1 -10.39 30.46 -28.02
N PRO A 2 -10.45 30.26 -26.70
CA PRO A 2 -9.30 30.55 -25.86
C PRO A 2 -8.17 29.59 -26.24
N LYS A 3 -7.01 30.13 -26.59
CA LYS A 3 -5.80 29.36 -26.84
C LYS A 3 -5.55 28.48 -25.61
N ARG A 4 -5.65 27.16 -25.73
CA ARG A 4 -5.16 26.23 -24.70
C ARG A 4 -3.71 26.64 -24.46
N ARG A 5 -3.39 27.19 -23.28
CA ARG A 5 -2.00 27.39 -22.86
C ARG A 5 -1.32 26.03 -23.01
N ALA A 6 -0.16 25.99 -23.65
CA ALA A 6 0.68 24.80 -23.63
C ALA A 6 0.90 24.44 -22.15
N CYS A 7 0.33 23.33 -21.71
CA CYS A 7 0.49 22.84 -20.35
C CYS A 7 1.78 22.04 -20.33
N MET A 8 2.80 22.54 -19.62
CA MET A 8 4.02 21.80 -19.38
C MET A 8 3.71 20.71 -18.35
N HIS A 9 3.99 19.47 -18.70
CA HIS A 9 3.86 18.32 -17.80
C HIS A 9 5.24 17.71 -17.59
N GLU A 10 5.55 17.40 -16.34
CA GLU A 10 6.78 16.70 -15.94
C GLU A 10 6.42 15.30 -15.47
N PHE A 11 7.17 14.30 -15.92
CA PHE A 11 7.07 12.93 -15.40
C PHE A 11 8.40 12.57 -14.76
N TYR A 12 8.37 12.24 -13.48
CA TYR A 12 9.58 11.90 -12.74
C TYR A 12 9.34 10.68 -11.85
N SER A 13 10.00 9.57 -12.20
CA SER A 13 9.98 8.31 -11.46
C SER A 13 11.37 7.68 -11.49
N PRO A 14 12.27 8.07 -10.57
CA PRO A 14 13.68 7.66 -10.59
C PRO A 14 13.91 6.26 -9.99
N THR A 15 12.91 5.67 -9.35
CA THR A 15 13.02 4.36 -8.70
C THR A 15 13.20 3.25 -9.74
N LYS A 16 14.31 2.51 -9.66
CA LYS A 16 14.47 1.28 -10.43
C LYS A 16 13.51 0.22 -9.88
N ILE A 17 12.77 -0.46 -10.75
CA ILE A 17 11.84 -1.54 -10.35
C ILE A 17 12.41 -2.88 -10.81
N ILE A 18 12.53 -3.84 -9.89
CA ILE A 18 12.73 -5.25 -10.19
C ILE A 18 11.47 -5.98 -9.77
N PHE A 19 10.78 -6.57 -10.73
CA PHE A 19 9.52 -7.28 -10.52
C PHE A 19 9.62 -8.69 -11.07
N GLY A 20 9.18 -9.68 -10.29
CA GLY A 20 9.13 -11.07 -10.72
C GLY A 20 9.18 -12.06 -9.56
N GLU A 21 8.79 -13.30 -9.84
CA GLU A 21 8.84 -14.40 -8.88
C GLU A 21 10.29 -14.65 -8.42
N GLY A 22 10.54 -14.58 -7.11
CA GLY A 22 11.85 -14.85 -6.52
C GLY A 22 12.85 -13.70 -6.64
N CYS A 23 12.44 -12.54 -7.15
CA CYS A 23 13.35 -11.41 -7.36
C CYS A 23 13.88 -10.79 -6.04
N ALA A 24 13.35 -11.17 -4.88
CA ALA A 24 13.90 -10.80 -3.57
C ALA A 24 15.38 -11.17 -3.43
N SER A 25 15.87 -12.21 -4.13
CA SER A 25 17.28 -12.59 -4.13
C SER A 25 18.21 -11.53 -4.75
N GLU A 26 17.69 -10.62 -5.57
CA GLU A 26 18.46 -9.51 -6.15
C GLU A 26 18.83 -8.44 -5.12
N THR A 27 18.24 -8.46 -3.92
CA THR A 27 18.45 -7.41 -2.91
C THR A 27 19.93 -7.22 -2.57
N ALA A 28 20.63 -8.29 -2.22
CA ALA A 28 22.03 -8.19 -1.78
C ALA A 28 22.99 -7.80 -2.92
N PRO A 29 22.91 -8.38 -4.14
CA PRO A 29 23.68 -7.89 -5.29
C PRO A 29 23.48 -6.39 -5.55
N ARG A 30 22.24 -5.89 -5.53
CA ARG A 30 21.95 -4.47 -5.79
C ARG A 30 22.44 -3.55 -4.68
N LEU A 31 22.38 -3.99 -3.43
CA LEU A 31 22.95 -3.25 -2.31
C LEU A 31 24.48 -3.11 -2.42
N ARG A 32 25.18 -4.16 -2.86
CA ARG A 32 26.62 -4.08 -3.16
C ARG A 32 26.94 -3.09 -4.27
N GLU A 33 26.15 -3.09 -5.35
CA GLU A 33 26.28 -2.09 -6.44
C GLU A 33 26.10 -0.66 -5.94
N MET A 34 25.32 -0.46 -4.86
CA MET A 34 25.12 0.84 -4.20
C MET A 34 26.19 1.17 -3.15
N GLY A 35 27.17 0.29 -2.93
CA GLY A 35 28.22 0.47 -1.92
C GLY A 35 27.76 0.21 -0.48
N ALA A 36 26.63 -0.48 -0.29
CA ALA A 36 26.14 -0.81 1.05
C ALA A 36 27.05 -1.85 1.73
N THR A 37 27.46 -1.56 2.97
CA THR A 37 28.27 -2.45 3.82
C THR A 37 27.51 -2.84 5.08
N LYS A 38 26.67 -1.93 5.59
CA LYS A 38 25.80 -2.17 6.75
C LYS A 38 24.45 -1.51 6.57
N VAL A 39 23.39 -2.30 6.63
CA VAL A 39 22.02 -1.83 6.34
C VAL A 39 21.14 -1.79 7.59
N LEU A 40 20.31 -0.76 7.70
CA LEU A 40 19.18 -0.77 8.62
C LEU A 40 17.97 -1.41 7.92
N ILE A 41 17.45 -2.52 8.45
CA ILE A 41 16.21 -3.14 7.96
C ILE A 41 15.05 -2.70 8.83
N VAL A 42 14.08 -2.03 8.22
CA VAL A 42 12.89 -1.48 8.88
C VAL A 42 11.69 -2.35 8.56
N THR A 43 11.06 -2.91 9.60
CA THR A 43 9.88 -3.78 9.47
C THR A 43 8.79 -3.43 10.48
N GLY A 44 7.60 -3.98 10.27
CA GLY A 44 6.56 -4.01 11.30
C GLY A 44 6.92 -4.95 12.47
N LYS A 45 6.18 -4.82 13.59
CA LYS A 45 6.47 -5.52 14.87
C LYS A 45 6.39 -7.05 14.88
N SER A 46 5.57 -7.68 14.03
CA SER A 46 5.24 -9.11 14.20
C SER A 46 5.30 -9.93 12.91
N SER A 47 4.24 -9.88 12.10
CA SER A 47 4.06 -10.80 10.96
C SER A 47 5.18 -10.74 9.93
N THR A 48 5.66 -9.53 9.63
CA THR A 48 6.73 -9.30 8.67
C THR A 48 8.09 -9.74 9.23
N ALA A 49 8.41 -9.34 10.46
CA ALA A 49 9.67 -9.64 11.15
C ALA A 49 9.92 -11.15 11.38
N SER A 50 8.85 -11.94 11.45
CA SER A 50 8.91 -13.40 11.64
C SER A 50 8.70 -14.19 10.34
N SER A 51 8.56 -13.50 9.20
CA SER A 51 8.25 -14.14 7.91
C SER A 51 9.43 -14.94 7.35
N GLU A 52 9.13 -15.91 6.48
CA GLU A 52 10.15 -16.66 5.74
C GLU A 52 10.92 -15.76 4.77
N GLY A 53 10.23 -14.88 4.06
CA GLY A 53 10.87 -13.90 3.17
C GLY A 53 11.85 -12.98 3.90
N PHE A 54 11.55 -12.56 5.14
CA PHE A 54 12.49 -11.79 5.95
C PHE A 54 13.72 -12.61 6.34
N ARG A 55 13.53 -13.87 6.77
CA ARG A 55 14.65 -14.77 7.09
C ARG A 55 15.54 -15.03 5.88
N ASP A 56 14.96 -15.20 4.70
CA ASP A 56 15.73 -15.44 3.47
C ASP A 56 16.45 -14.18 2.99
N LEU A 57 15.85 -13.00 3.19
CA LEU A 57 16.55 -11.72 3.02
C LEU A 57 17.79 -11.64 3.92
N CYS A 58 17.65 -11.90 5.23
CA CYS A 58 18.77 -11.88 6.17
C CYS A 58 19.88 -12.86 5.76
N LYS A 59 19.53 -14.11 5.41
CA LYS A 59 20.52 -15.09 4.90
C LYS A 59 21.22 -14.61 3.64
N GLY A 60 20.49 -13.97 2.72
CA GLY A 60 21.04 -13.41 1.50
C GLY A 60 22.04 -12.28 1.78
N LEU A 61 21.76 -11.44 2.77
CA LEU A 61 22.68 -10.39 3.24
C LEU A 61 23.93 -11.00 3.91
N ASP A 62 23.75 -12.01 4.78
CA ASP A 62 24.85 -12.71 5.45
C ASP A 62 25.79 -13.39 4.43
N ALA A 63 25.22 -14.10 3.45
CA ALA A 63 25.98 -14.72 2.35
C ALA A 63 26.70 -13.67 1.48
N ALA A 64 26.16 -12.46 1.40
CA ALA A 64 26.77 -11.33 0.73
C ALA A 64 27.75 -10.53 1.63
N GLY A 65 27.97 -10.94 2.88
CA GLY A 65 28.83 -10.20 3.81
C GLY A 65 28.35 -8.77 4.10
N ILE A 66 27.06 -8.49 3.91
CA ILE A 66 26.44 -7.20 4.24
C ILE A 66 25.93 -7.31 5.67
N GLN A 67 26.48 -6.51 6.58
CA GLN A 67 26.00 -6.46 7.96
C GLN A 67 24.61 -5.83 8.01
N TRP A 68 23.78 -6.21 8.97
CA TRP A 68 22.45 -5.63 9.11
C TRP A 68 22.04 -5.43 10.55
N VAL A 69 21.20 -4.41 10.75
CA VAL A 69 20.57 -4.06 12.02
C VAL A 69 19.07 -4.05 11.79
N HIS A 70 18.31 -4.68 12.68
CA HIS A 70 16.86 -4.81 12.52
C HIS A 70 16.12 -3.83 13.44
N PHE A 71 15.33 -2.95 12.84
CA PHE A 71 14.41 -2.06 13.51
C PHE A 71 12.96 -2.52 13.29
N ALA A 72 12.44 -3.26 14.27
CA ALA A 72 11.14 -3.94 14.22
C ALA A 72 10.06 -3.21 15.02
N GLU A 73 10.10 -1.88 15.13
CA GLU A 73 9.19 -1.13 16.01
C GLU A 73 8.00 -0.49 15.28
N VAL A 74 7.89 -0.66 13.96
CA VAL A 74 6.91 0.08 13.16
C VAL A 74 5.49 -0.47 13.38
N SER A 75 4.59 0.41 13.82
CA SER A 75 3.15 0.17 13.83
C SER A 75 2.49 0.66 12.55
N ALA A 76 1.19 0.36 12.38
CA ALA A 76 0.37 1.07 11.41
C ALA A 76 0.44 2.59 11.66
N ASP A 77 0.47 3.36 10.58
CA ASP A 77 0.53 4.83 10.58
C ASP A 77 1.69 5.39 11.45
N PRO A 78 2.95 5.21 11.00
CA PRO A 78 4.14 5.39 11.82
C PRO A 78 4.19 6.79 12.42
N GLU A 79 4.42 6.85 13.73
CA GLU A 79 4.59 8.12 14.42
C GLU A 79 5.96 8.73 14.11
N THR A 80 6.03 10.06 14.06
CA THR A 80 7.31 10.77 13.86
C THR A 80 8.37 10.39 14.90
N SER A 81 7.93 10.10 16.14
CA SER A 81 8.78 9.58 17.21
C SER A 81 9.41 8.22 16.89
N THR A 82 8.70 7.35 16.14
CA THR A 82 9.21 6.03 15.72
C THR A 82 10.27 6.18 14.64
N VAL A 83 10.07 7.14 13.73
CA VAL A 83 11.06 7.49 12.70
C VAL A 83 12.33 8.04 13.35
N ASP A 84 12.20 8.96 14.30
CA ASP A 84 13.35 9.57 14.99
C ASP A 84 14.19 8.49 15.72
N LYS A 85 13.55 7.54 16.40
CA LYS A 85 14.21 6.37 16.99
C LYS A 85 14.95 5.52 15.95
N GLY A 86 14.32 5.25 14.81
CA GLY A 86 14.95 4.50 13.72
C GLY A 86 16.20 5.22 13.17
N ALA A 87 16.16 6.56 13.09
CA ALA A 87 17.30 7.38 12.71
C ALA A 87 18.42 7.38 13.76
N GLU A 88 18.10 7.32 15.05
CA GLU A 88 19.08 7.10 16.12
C GLU A 88 19.76 5.73 15.98
N VAL A 89 18.99 4.66 15.78
CA VAL A 89 19.51 3.30 15.57
C VAL A 89 20.41 3.24 14.33
N TYR A 90 20.02 3.89 13.23
CA TYR A 90 20.83 3.99 12.02
C TYR A 90 22.22 4.59 12.32
N ARG A 91 22.25 5.74 13.01
CA ARG A 91 23.49 6.46 13.34
C ARG A 91 24.34 5.69 14.35
N ALA A 92 23.74 5.18 15.42
CA ALA A 92 24.44 4.47 16.48
C ALA A 92 25.11 3.17 16.01
N ASN A 93 24.68 2.64 14.87
CA ASN A 93 25.24 1.42 14.29
C ASN A 93 26.05 1.66 13.02
N ASP A 94 26.32 2.91 12.63
CA ASP A 94 27.07 3.25 11.43
C ASP A 94 26.50 2.58 10.16
N CYS A 95 25.17 2.53 10.04
CA CYS A 95 24.54 2.04 8.81
C CYS A 95 24.82 3.01 7.66
N ASN A 96 24.91 2.50 6.43
CA ASN A 96 25.13 3.30 5.23
C ASN A 96 24.05 3.12 4.15
N ALA A 97 23.05 2.27 4.39
CA ALA A 97 21.87 2.10 3.53
C ALA A 97 20.68 1.58 4.35
N ILE A 98 19.48 1.66 3.78
CA ILE A 98 18.21 1.31 4.45
C ILE A 98 17.43 0.34 3.57
N ILE A 99 16.82 -0.67 4.19
CA ILE A 99 15.83 -1.55 3.57
C ILE A 99 14.49 -1.32 4.28
N GLY A 100 13.47 -0.85 3.55
CA GLY A 100 12.09 -0.90 4.00
C GLY A 100 11.46 -2.22 3.57
N PHE A 101 11.17 -3.12 4.50
CA PHE A 101 10.61 -4.45 4.22
C PHE A 101 9.26 -4.61 4.92
N GLY A 102 8.17 -4.69 4.15
CA GLY A 102 6.82 -4.82 4.70
C GLY A 102 5.75 -4.13 3.87
N GLY A 103 4.65 -3.75 4.52
CA GLY A 103 3.61 -2.93 3.87
C GLY A 103 3.98 -1.44 3.81
N GLY A 104 2.98 -0.59 3.57
CA GLY A 104 3.19 0.86 3.46
C GLY A 104 3.85 1.49 4.69
N SER A 105 3.42 1.13 5.90
CA SER A 105 3.92 1.76 7.13
C SER A 105 5.43 1.56 7.38
N PRO A 106 6.00 0.32 7.30
CA PRO A 106 7.45 0.14 7.37
C PRO A 106 8.24 0.89 6.28
N ILE A 107 7.72 0.95 5.04
CA ILE A 107 8.43 1.63 3.95
C ILE A 107 8.37 3.15 4.13
N ASP A 108 7.24 3.72 4.51
CA ASP A 108 7.12 5.14 4.86
C ASP A 108 8.00 5.52 6.05
N CYS A 109 8.10 4.63 7.05
CA CYS A 109 9.03 4.81 8.16
C CYS A 109 10.49 4.81 7.67
N ALA A 110 10.87 3.88 6.79
CA ALA A 110 12.21 3.82 6.20
C ALA A 110 12.55 5.07 5.38
N LYS A 111 11.58 5.58 4.60
CA LYS A 111 11.66 6.87 3.89
C LYS A 111 11.89 8.03 4.85
N GLY A 112 11.11 8.10 5.94
CA GLY A 112 11.26 9.12 6.98
C GLY A 112 12.62 9.07 7.66
N ILE A 113 13.13 7.86 7.94
CA ILE A 113 14.48 7.68 8.51
C ILE A 113 15.52 8.20 7.53
N ALA A 114 15.46 7.79 6.25
CA ALA A 114 16.39 8.23 5.22
C ALA A 114 16.41 9.77 5.12
N ALA A 115 15.23 10.39 5.12
CA ALA A 115 15.08 11.84 5.08
C ALA A 115 15.64 12.54 6.33
N SER A 116 15.36 12.02 7.53
CA SER A 116 15.94 12.54 8.78
C SER A 116 17.46 12.43 8.81
N ILE A 117 18.03 11.34 8.28
CA ILE A 117 19.48 11.16 8.14
C ILE A 117 20.05 12.18 7.17
N GLY A 118 19.48 12.31 5.97
CA GLY A 118 19.94 13.25 4.94
C GLY A 118 19.92 14.70 5.43
N GLU A 119 18.83 15.11 6.06
CA GLU A 119 18.67 16.48 6.56
C GLU A 119 19.51 16.77 7.82
N GLY A 120 19.74 15.74 8.65
CA GLY A 120 20.39 15.89 9.96
C GLY A 120 19.46 16.47 11.02
N ARG A 121 18.14 16.33 10.84
CA ARG A 121 17.09 16.90 11.69
C ARG A 121 15.96 15.88 11.93
N PRO A 122 15.16 16.03 12.99
CA PRO A 122 14.01 15.16 13.26
C PRO A 122 12.99 15.20 12.12
N ILE A 123 12.31 14.08 11.85
CA ILE A 123 11.37 14.02 10.71
C ILE A 123 10.19 14.98 10.89
N ARG A 124 9.78 15.26 12.14
CA ARG A 124 8.64 16.14 12.45
C ARG A 124 8.78 17.54 11.83
N ASP A 125 10.02 17.98 11.59
CA ASP A 125 10.33 19.26 10.97
C ASP A 125 10.00 19.31 9.47
N PHE A 126 9.71 18.14 8.86
CA PHE A 126 9.47 17.97 7.44
C PHE A 126 8.13 17.28 7.11
N VAL A 127 7.21 17.21 8.07
CA VAL A 127 5.87 16.66 7.86
C VAL A 127 4.84 17.77 7.67
N GLY A 128 4.29 17.87 6.46
CA GLY A 128 3.31 18.88 6.08
C GLY A 128 3.54 19.42 4.67
N THR A 129 2.81 20.47 4.32
CA THR A 129 2.87 21.10 2.99
C THR A 129 3.91 22.22 2.94
N GLY A 130 4.65 22.32 1.83
CA GLY A 130 5.59 23.43 1.57
C GLY A 130 6.94 23.31 2.29
N LEU A 131 7.28 22.12 2.79
CA LEU A 131 8.56 21.87 3.46
C LEU A 131 9.59 21.40 2.43
N ALA A 132 10.75 22.04 2.42
CA ALA A 132 11.81 21.77 1.46
C ALA A 132 12.82 20.78 2.04
N PHE A 133 13.00 19.66 1.34
CA PHE A 133 14.15 18.78 1.51
C PHE A 133 15.24 19.26 0.55
N THR A 134 16.45 19.42 1.07
CA THR A 134 17.57 20.05 0.38
C THR A 134 18.76 19.11 0.22
N LYS A 135 18.80 18.02 0.99
CA LYS A 135 19.95 17.11 1.02
C LYS A 135 19.61 15.72 0.48
N PRO A 136 20.55 15.09 -0.25
CA PRO A 136 20.45 13.68 -0.62
C PRO A 136 20.27 12.78 0.60
N VAL A 137 19.56 11.67 0.42
CA VAL A 137 19.34 10.66 1.46
C VAL A 137 20.20 9.41 1.20
N PRO A 138 20.47 8.59 2.23
CA PRO A 138 21.11 7.29 2.03
C PRO A 138 20.33 6.42 1.04
N PRO A 139 20.99 5.47 0.35
CA PRO A 139 20.32 4.51 -0.51
C PRO A 139 19.22 3.76 0.24
N LEU A 140 18.01 3.83 -0.29
CA LEU A 140 16.82 3.14 0.23
C LEU A 140 16.36 2.08 -0.77
N VAL A 141 16.24 0.83 -0.31
CA VAL A 141 15.62 -0.27 -1.04
C VAL A 141 14.26 -0.57 -0.41
N ALA A 142 13.20 -0.50 -1.20
CA ALA A 142 11.83 -0.81 -0.76
C ALA A 142 11.43 -2.21 -1.25
N ILE A 143 10.94 -3.04 -0.33
CA ILE A 143 10.53 -4.43 -0.58
C ILE A 143 9.10 -4.59 -0.05
N PRO A 144 8.08 -4.31 -0.87
CA PRO A 144 6.70 -4.43 -0.45
C PRO A 144 6.32 -5.89 -0.16
N THR A 145 5.53 -6.09 0.88
CA THR A 145 4.88 -7.37 1.21
C THR A 145 3.35 -7.23 1.20
N THR A 146 2.84 -6.10 0.69
CA THR A 146 1.42 -5.80 0.52
C THR A 146 1.19 -5.16 -0.84
N ALA A 147 0.10 -5.54 -1.52
CA ALA A 147 -0.30 -4.94 -2.79
C ALA A 147 -1.37 -3.87 -2.53
N GLY A 148 -0.94 -2.64 -2.22
CA GLY A 148 -1.86 -1.52 -1.96
C GLY A 148 -1.27 -0.14 -2.16
N THR A 149 -0.40 0.28 -1.24
CA THR A 149 0.03 1.69 -1.14
C THR A 149 0.89 2.16 -2.32
N GLY A 150 1.57 1.24 -3.01
CA GLY A 150 2.53 1.57 -4.08
C GLY A 150 3.72 2.42 -3.58
N THR A 151 3.89 2.56 -2.27
CA THR A 151 4.85 3.50 -1.67
C THR A 151 6.29 3.18 -2.05
N GLU A 152 6.59 1.95 -2.44
CA GLU A 152 7.90 1.56 -2.96
C GLU A 152 8.36 2.37 -4.19
N VAL A 153 7.46 3.09 -4.87
CA VAL A 153 7.75 3.92 -6.05
C VAL A 153 7.20 5.34 -5.96
N THR A 154 6.78 5.81 -4.77
CA THR A 154 6.21 7.16 -4.61
C THR A 154 7.18 8.16 -4.00
N ASN A 155 6.99 9.43 -4.34
CA ASN A 155 7.65 10.58 -3.70
C ASN A 155 7.00 11.01 -2.37
N ALA A 156 6.08 10.24 -1.82
CA ALA A 156 5.30 10.62 -0.64
C ALA A 156 5.55 9.65 0.51
N ALA A 157 5.37 10.15 1.73
CA ALA A 157 5.30 9.35 2.95
C ALA A 157 4.25 9.96 3.88
N VAL A 158 3.57 9.13 4.67
CA VAL A 158 2.54 9.58 5.60
C VAL A 158 2.90 9.22 7.04
N PHE A 159 2.86 10.22 7.91
CA PHE A 159 3.23 10.07 9.32
C PHE A 159 2.11 10.52 10.25
N THR A 160 2.07 9.89 11.42
CA THR A 160 1.26 10.37 12.55
C THR A 160 2.09 11.34 13.38
N ILE A 161 1.57 12.56 13.58
CA ILE A 161 2.11 13.53 14.53
C ILE A 161 1.24 13.48 15.78
N VAL A 162 1.90 13.36 16.94
CA VAL A 162 1.28 13.52 18.25
C VAL A 162 1.71 14.87 18.80
N ASP A 163 0.76 15.75 19.10
CA ASP A 163 1.05 17.05 19.70
C ASP A 163 1.32 16.93 21.21
N GLU A 164 1.67 18.05 21.84
CA GLU A 164 1.96 18.13 23.29
C GLU A 164 0.76 17.74 24.18
N HIS A 165 -0.46 17.80 23.64
CA HIS A 165 -1.70 17.44 24.33
C HIS A 165 -2.12 15.98 24.05
N GLY A 166 -1.34 15.22 23.27
CA GLY A 166 -1.62 13.84 22.89
C GLY A 166 -2.57 13.68 21.71
N HIS A 167 -2.95 14.77 21.02
CA HIS A 167 -3.79 14.67 19.83
C HIS A 167 -3.01 14.10 18.65
N ARG A 168 -3.65 13.18 17.93
CA ARG A 168 -3.06 12.49 16.77
C ARG A 168 -3.56 13.13 15.48
N SER A 169 -2.65 13.50 14.59
CA SER A 169 -2.97 13.95 13.24
C SER A 169 -2.12 13.22 12.21
N LYS A 170 -2.75 12.73 11.14
CA LYS A 170 -2.06 12.06 10.04
C LYS A 170 -1.75 13.08 8.95
N LYS A 171 -0.48 13.24 8.61
CA LYS A 171 -0.03 14.22 7.61
C LYS A 171 0.89 13.57 6.59
N GLY A 172 0.59 13.81 5.32
CA GLY A 172 1.45 13.46 4.21
C GLY A 172 2.52 14.53 4.01
N THR A 173 3.66 14.09 3.47
CA THR A 173 4.73 14.95 2.99
C THR A 173 5.29 14.35 1.72
N SER A 174 5.70 15.19 0.78
CA SER A 174 6.21 14.77 -0.52
C SER A 174 7.53 15.45 -0.85
N SER A 175 8.42 14.69 -1.50
CA SER A 175 9.77 15.11 -1.85
C SER A 175 10.38 14.14 -2.85
N GLN A 176 11.18 14.65 -3.78
CA GLN A 176 11.99 13.78 -4.65
C GLN A 176 12.93 12.85 -3.87
N PHE A 177 13.30 13.22 -2.64
CA PHE A 177 14.18 12.42 -1.79
C PHE A 177 13.44 11.27 -1.09
N TYR A 178 12.11 11.15 -1.25
CA TYR A 178 11.37 9.99 -0.78
C TYR A 178 11.33 8.84 -1.76
N PHE A 179 11.68 9.04 -3.03
CA PHE A 179 11.76 7.93 -3.95
C PHE A 179 12.82 6.93 -3.47
N PRO A 180 12.46 5.65 -3.26
CA PRO A 180 13.45 4.61 -3.06
C PRO A 180 14.36 4.53 -4.29
N ARG A 181 15.62 4.20 -4.09
CA ARG A 181 16.56 3.98 -5.20
C ARG A 181 16.18 2.72 -5.98
N LEU A 182 15.61 1.73 -5.29
CA LEU A 182 15.21 0.45 -5.84
C LEU A 182 13.93 -0.05 -5.15
N ALA A 183 12.99 -0.52 -5.95
CA ALA A 183 11.84 -1.32 -5.51
C ALA A 183 12.04 -2.78 -5.96
N ILE A 184 11.93 -3.73 -5.03
CA ILE A 184 11.98 -5.17 -5.30
C ILE A 184 10.62 -5.76 -5.01
N VAL A 185 9.84 -5.98 -6.06
CA VAL A 185 8.44 -6.37 -5.99
C VAL A 185 8.33 -7.85 -6.33
N ASP A 186 8.46 -8.69 -5.30
CA ASP A 186 8.42 -10.15 -5.43
C ASP A 186 7.04 -10.70 -5.04
N PRO A 187 6.25 -11.25 -5.99
CA PRO A 187 4.94 -11.82 -5.73
C PRO A 187 4.92 -12.91 -4.64
N LEU A 188 6.02 -13.63 -4.41
CA LEU A 188 6.10 -14.67 -3.38
C LEU A 188 5.94 -14.09 -1.97
N LEU A 189 6.34 -12.83 -1.75
CA LEU A 189 6.20 -12.13 -0.48
C LEU A 189 4.75 -11.74 -0.17
N HIS A 190 3.85 -11.81 -1.16
CA HIS A 190 2.44 -11.47 -1.02
C HIS A 190 1.53 -12.69 -0.79
N MET A 191 2.06 -13.91 -0.96
CA MET A 191 1.27 -15.16 -0.92
C MET A 191 0.63 -15.46 0.44
N ARG A 192 1.21 -14.95 1.53
CA ARG A 192 0.71 -15.16 2.90
C ARG A 192 -0.22 -14.06 3.40
N MET A 193 -0.52 -13.06 2.58
CA MET A 193 -1.43 -11.99 2.98
C MET A 193 -2.84 -12.57 3.25
N PRO A 194 -3.43 -12.33 4.44
CA PRO A 194 -4.80 -12.75 4.72
C PRO A 194 -5.79 -12.19 3.69
N PRO A 195 -6.87 -12.91 3.36
CA PRO A 195 -7.90 -12.43 2.43
C PRO A 195 -8.43 -11.02 2.72
N SER A 196 -8.67 -10.70 4.00
CA SER A 196 -9.20 -9.39 4.41
C SER A 196 -8.19 -8.27 4.18
N LEU A 197 -6.92 -8.49 4.50
CA LEU A 197 -5.86 -7.55 4.21
C LEU A 197 -5.66 -7.38 2.69
N THR A 198 -5.73 -8.47 1.94
CA THR A 198 -5.64 -8.47 0.48
C THR A 198 -6.74 -7.64 -0.17
N ALA A 199 -7.97 -7.82 0.29
CA ALA A 199 -9.10 -7.03 -0.17
C ALA A 199 -8.90 -5.55 0.16
N ALA A 200 -8.57 -5.22 1.41
CA ALA A 200 -8.39 -3.84 1.85
C ALA A 200 -7.27 -3.12 1.07
N THR A 201 -6.10 -3.75 0.92
CA THR A 201 -4.99 -3.13 0.17
C THR A 201 -5.26 -3.12 -1.33
N GLY A 202 -5.94 -4.12 -1.87
CA GLY A 202 -6.32 -4.12 -3.29
C GLY A 202 -7.31 -3.01 -3.64
N MET A 203 -8.27 -2.74 -2.74
CA MET A 203 -9.17 -1.59 -2.88
C MET A 203 -8.43 -0.27 -2.74
N ASP A 204 -7.46 -0.18 -1.83
CA ASP A 204 -6.56 0.98 -1.68
C ASP A 204 -5.83 1.31 -3.00
N ALA A 205 -5.21 0.30 -3.63
CA ALA A 205 -4.57 0.44 -4.94
C ALA A 205 -5.55 0.87 -6.03
N LEU A 206 -6.80 0.38 -5.99
CA LEU A 206 -7.83 0.77 -6.95
C LEU A 206 -8.20 2.24 -6.78
N THR A 207 -8.40 2.68 -5.53
CA THR A 207 -8.68 4.08 -5.19
C THR A 207 -7.54 4.97 -5.66
N HIS A 208 -6.28 4.60 -5.42
CA HIS A 208 -5.12 5.33 -5.93
C HIS A 208 -5.17 5.52 -7.44
N ALA A 209 -5.39 4.43 -8.19
CA ALA A 209 -5.41 4.48 -9.64
C ALA A 209 -6.57 5.34 -10.18
N ILE A 210 -7.76 5.23 -9.58
CA ILE A 210 -8.93 6.02 -10.02
C ILE A 210 -8.74 7.50 -9.68
N GLU A 211 -8.33 7.82 -8.44
CA GLU A 211 -8.14 9.21 -8.03
C GLU A 211 -7.02 9.90 -8.80
N ALA A 212 -5.92 9.20 -9.07
CA ALA A 212 -4.84 9.72 -9.91
C ALA A 212 -5.33 9.97 -11.35
N PHE A 213 -6.15 9.07 -11.91
CA PHE A 213 -6.69 9.20 -13.27
C PHE A 213 -7.65 10.39 -13.42
N VAL A 214 -8.49 10.66 -12.41
CA VAL A 214 -9.45 11.78 -12.43
C VAL A 214 -8.89 13.07 -11.80
N SER A 215 -7.63 13.05 -11.37
CA SER A 215 -6.99 14.20 -10.72
C SER A 215 -6.89 15.39 -11.68
N ARG A 216 -6.92 16.61 -11.13
CA ARG A 216 -6.64 17.84 -11.89
C ARG A 216 -5.21 17.93 -12.43
N PHE A 217 -4.30 17.10 -11.94
CA PHE A 217 -2.89 17.04 -12.35
C PHE A 217 -2.57 15.79 -13.19
N HIS A 218 -3.57 15.02 -13.59
CA HIS A 218 -3.38 13.87 -14.47
C HIS A 218 -2.75 14.27 -15.80
N THR A 219 -2.04 13.33 -16.42
CA THR A 219 -1.33 13.49 -17.69
C THR A 219 -1.54 12.22 -18.52
N PRO A 220 -1.41 12.30 -19.85
CA PRO A 220 -1.50 11.09 -20.69
C PRO A 220 -0.53 9.98 -20.25
N VAL A 221 0.64 10.33 -19.70
CA VAL A 221 1.63 9.36 -19.22
C VAL A 221 1.17 8.71 -17.90
N SER A 222 0.71 9.49 -16.92
CA SER A 222 0.18 8.95 -15.66
C SER A 222 -1.07 8.08 -15.89
N ASP A 223 -1.90 8.46 -16.86
CA ASP A 223 -3.13 7.77 -17.20
C ASP A 223 -2.86 6.34 -17.69
N MET A 224 -1.78 6.12 -18.45
CA MET A 224 -1.35 4.78 -18.88
C MET A 224 -1.10 3.85 -17.69
N TYR A 225 -0.43 4.34 -16.64
CA TYR A 225 -0.19 3.56 -15.42
C TYR A 225 -1.48 3.28 -14.67
N CYS A 226 -2.34 4.29 -14.52
CA CYS A 226 -3.60 4.17 -13.79
C CYS A 226 -4.55 3.19 -14.48
N MET A 227 -4.71 3.28 -15.80
CA MET A 227 -5.58 2.39 -16.56
C MET A 227 -5.10 0.92 -16.49
N GLU A 228 -3.79 0.68 -16.61
CA GLU A 228 -3.24 -0.67 -16.49
C GLU A 228 -3.38 -1.22 -15.06
N ALA A 229 -3.22 -0.38 -14.04
CA ALA A 229 -3.48 -0.76 -12.65
C ALA A 229 -4.94 -1.19 -12.45
N VAL A 230 -5.90 -0.37 -12.89
CA VAL A 230 -7.35 -0.67 -12.82
C VAL A 230 -7.68 -1.98 -13.52
N ARG A 231 -7.15 -2.19 -14.73
CA ARG A 231 -7.35 -3.41 -15.52
C ARG A 231 -6.87 -4.66 -14.78
N ARG A 232 -5.67 -4.62 -14.20
CA ARG A 232 -5.11 -5.74 -13.44
C ARG A 232 -5.88 -6.00 -12.15
N ILE A 233 -6.24 -4.95 -11.41
CA ILE A 233 -7.00 -5.07 -10.17
C ILE A 233 -8.37 -5.68 -10.47
N GLY A 234 -9.07 -5.18 -11.48
CA GLY A 234 -10.39 -5.69 -11.90
C GLY A 234 -10.34 -7.17 -12.25
N ARG A 235 -9.29 -7.60 -12.95
CA ARG A 235 -9.12 -9.02 -13.30
C ARG A 235 -8.78 -9.90 -12.09
N SER A 236 -7.92 -9.43 -11.19
CA SER A 236 -7.16 -10.33 -10.30
C SER A 236 -7.49 -10.20 -8.80
N LEU A 237 -8.10 -9.10 -8.33
CA LEU A 237 -8.35 -8.89 -6.90
C LEU A 237 -9.17 -10.02 -6.26
N ARG A 238 -10.25 -10.45 -6.92
CA ARG A 238 -11.10 -11.54 -6.40
C ARG A 238 -10.35 -12.85 -6.25
N ALA A 239 -9.54 -13.20 -7.25
CA ALA A 239 -8.74 -14.42 -7.22
C ALA A 239 -7.62 -14.31 -6.17
N ALA A 240 -7.01 -13.14 -6.04
CA ALA A 240 -5.98 -12.88 -5.04
C ALA A 240 -6.53 -13.01 -3.60
N CYS A 241 -7.79 -12.64 -3.34
CA CYS A 241 -8.41 -12.81 -2.02
C CYS A 241 -8.67 -14.28 -1.62
N ARG A 242 -8.47 -15.25 -2.51
CA ARG A 242 -8.62 -16.67 -2.18
C ARG A 242 -7.47 -17.13 -1.28
N VAL A 243 -7.75 -18.10 -0.43
CA VAL A 243 -6.71 -18.83 0.33
C VAL A 243 -6.27 -20.02 -0.52
N GLY A 244 -4.96 -20.28 -0.58
CA GLY A 244 -4.43 -21.46 -1.27
C GLY A 244 -5.03 -22.75 -0.71
N SER A 245 -5.10 -23.78 -1.55
CA SER A 245 -5.76 -25.07 -1.28
C SER A 245 -5.16 -25.88 -0.13
N ASP A 246 -4.02 -25.47 0.44
CA ASP A 246 -3.35 -26.16 1.55
C ASP A 246 -3.52 -25.45 2.91
N SER A 247 -4.63 -24.75 3.11
CA SER A 247 -5.10 -24.39 4.45
C SER A 247 -6.25 -25.31 4.84
N GLY A 248 -5.88 -26.52 5.26
CA GLY A 248 -6.80 -27.50 5.81
C GLY A 248 -7.72 -26.86 6.85
N THR A 249 -9.01 -27.10 6.67
CA THR A 249 -10.05 -26.95 7.67
C THR A 249 -9.64 -27.63 8.98
N GLY A 250 -9.59 -26.90 10.09
CA GLY A 250 -9.47 -27.49 11.41
C GLY A 250 -8.89 -26.53 12.44
N ASP A 251 -9.64 -26.33 13.51
CA ASP A 251 -9.33 -25.49 14.67
C ASP A 251 -7.87 -25.57 15.18
N GLY A 252 -7.33 -24.40 15.51
CA GLY A 252 -6.32 -24.19 16.56
C GLY A 252 -5.07 -25.06 16.57
N ALA A 253 -4.03 -24.68 15.81
CA ALA A 253 -2.62 -24.75 16.25
C ALA A 253 -1.70 -24.14 15.19
N PHE A 254 -0.83 -23.21 15.61
CA PHE A 254 0.35 -22.81 14.85
C PHE A 254 1.27 -24.04 14.69
N GLY A 255 1.30 -24.62 13.48
CA GLY A 255 2.14 -25.77 13.15
C GLY A 255 3.24 -25.37 12.16
N ALA A 256 4.48 -25.50 12.60
CA ALA A 256 5.69 -25.36 11.80
C ALA A 256 5.78 -26.43 10.70
N GLY A 257 6.46 -26.07 9.60
CA GLY A 257 7.14 -27.05 8.74
C GLY A 257 6.48 -27.32 7.39
N ARG A 258 6.95 -26.61 6.36
CA ARG A 258 7.49 -27.18 5.11
C ARG A 258 7.95 -26.03 4.22
N GLY A 259 9.25 -26.02 3.91
CA GLY A 259 9.80 -25.09 2.94
C GLY A 259 9.15 -25.34 1.58
N LEU A 260 8.76 -24.27 0.90
CA LEU A 260 8.32 -24.34 -0.49
C LEU A 260 9.52 -24.75 -1.35
N LYS A 261 9.68 -26.05 -1.56
CA LYS A 261 10.42 -26.55 -2.73
C LYS A 261 9.50 -26.41 -3.94
N ALA A 262 10.01 -25.72 -4.95
CA ALA A 262 9.38 -25.49 -6.26
C ALA A 262 9.29 -26.79 -7.10
N SER A 263 8.63 -27.82 -6.58
CA SER A 263 8.38 -29.05 -7.33
C SER A 263 6.95 -29.53 -7.06
N GLY A 264 6.05 -29.16 -7.97
CA GLY A 264 4.65 -29.62 -8.02
C GLY A 264 3.65 -28.69 -7.37
N SER A 265 3.55 -27.42 -7.79
CA SER A 265 2.41 -26.57 -7.36
C SER A 265 1.13 -27.09 -8.01
N SER A 266 0.06 -27.25 -7.24
CA SER A 266 -1.26 -27.52 -7.81
C SER A 266 -1.63 -26.41 -8.82
N SER A 267 -2.49 -26.70 -9.79
CA SER A 267 -2.99 -25.67 -10.73
C SER A 267 -3.64 -24.48 -10.00
N GLY A 268 -4.19 -24.71 -8.80
CA GLY A 268 -4.75 -23.68 -7.93
C GLY A 268 -3.70 -22.73 -7.35
N ASP A 269 -2.55 -23.24 -6.92
CA ASP A 269 -1.46 -22.41 -6.36
C ASP A 269 -0.83 -21.52 -7.43
N ARG A 270 -0.71 -22.03 -8.66
CA ARG A 270 -0.22 -21.22 -9.78
C ARG A 270 -1.17 -20.08 -10.13
N ALA A 271 -2.48 -20.34 -10.19
CA ALA A 271 -3.49 -19.32 -10.45
C ALA A 271 -3.54 -18.25 -9.33
N LEU A 272 -3.37 -18.66 -8.06
CA LEU A 272 -3.26 -17.71 -6.95
C LEU A 272 -2.01 -16.84 -7.08
N LEU A 273 -0.86 -17.44 -7.38
CA LEU A 273 0.39 -16.70 -7.58
C LEU A 273 0.28 -15.69 -8.73
N GLU A 274 -0.35 -16.06 -9.84
CA GLU A 274 -0.61 -15.15 -10.96
C GLU A 274 -1.50 -13.97 -10.53
N ALA A 275 -2.57 -14.24 -9.78
CA ALA A 275 -3.43 -13.19 -9.26
C ALA A 275 -2.70 -12.25 -8.28
N ARG A 276 -1.84 -12.81 -7.42
CA ARG A 276 -1.00 -12.05 -6.47
C ARG A 276 0.06 -11.23 -7.17
N SER A 277 0.67 -11.78 -8.21
CA SER A 277 1.63 -11.10 -9.09
C SER A 277 0.99 -9.91 -9.79
N ASP A 278 -0.20 -10.10 -10.36
CA ASP A 278 -0.99 -9.03 -10.97
C ASP A 278 -1.31 -7.91 -9.98
N MET A 279 -1.76 -8.26 -8.77
CA MET A 279 -2.07 -7.27 -7.73
C MET A 279 -0.83 -6.50 -7.28
N ALA A 280 0.31 -7.18 -7.09
CA ALA A 280 1.56 -6.53 -6.70
C ALA A 280 2.01 -5.52 -7.76
N LEU A 281 2.03 -5.91 -9.05
CA LEU A 281 2.35 -4.99 -10.13
C LEU A 281 1.33 -3.85 -10.23
N ALA A 282 0.04 -4.14 -10.08
CA ALA A 282 -0.98 -3.10 -10.15
C ALA A 282 -0.84 -2.04 -9.06
N ALA A 283 -0.52 -2.44 -7.83
CA ALA A 283 -0.25 -1.51 -6.74
C ALA A 283 0.97 -0.63 -7.03
N THR A 284 2.05 -1.20 -7.57
CA THR A 284 3.23 -0.43 -8.00
C THR A 284 2.86 0.57 -9.11
N LEU A 285 2.10 0.15 -10.13
CA LEU A 285 1.66 1.03 -11.21
C LEU A 285 0.75 2.16 -10.70
N ALA A 286 -0.17 1.86 -9.78
CA ALA A 286 -0.99 2.87 -9.11
C ALA A 286 -0.12 3.87 -8.33
N GLY A 287 0.94 3.39 -7.66
CA GLY A 287 1.96 4.20 -7.02
C GLY A 287 2.70 5.14 -7.97
N VAL A 288 3.09 4.66 -9.16
CA VAL A 288 3.68 5.52 -10.20
C VAL A 288 2.70 6.60 -10.62
N GLY A 289 1.44 6.24 -10.91
CA GLY A 289 0.39 7.17 -11.31
C GLY A 289 0.12 8.26 -10.28
N LEU A 290 -0.12 7.87 -9.02
CA LEU A 290 -0.42 8.82 -7.94
C LEU A 290 0.76 9.74 -7.63
N SER A 291 2.00 9.27 -7.81
CA SER A 291 3.18 10.11 -7.57
C SER A 291 3.31 11.26 -8.59
N GLN A 292 2.65 11.16 -9.75
CA GLN A 292 2.62 12.23 -10.76
C GLN A 292 1.38 13.10 -10.63
N ALA A 293 0.22 12.48 -10.41
CA ALA A 293 -1.07 13.16 -10.48
C ALA A 293 -1.62 13.59 -9.11
N GLY A 294 -1.05 13.10 -8.00
CA GLY A 294 -1.65 13.24 -6.68
C GLY A 294 -2.94 12.43 -6.53
N LEU A 295 -3.67 12.72 -5.45
CA LEU A 295 -4.92 12.04 -5.08
C LEU A 295 -6.03 13.05 -4.84
N GLY A 296 -7.26 12.56 -4.62
CA GLY A 296 -8.47 13.35 -4.53
C GLY A 296 -9.12 13.36 -3.15
N MET A 297 -10.44 13.53 -3.15
CA MET A 297 -11.23 13.69 -1.93
C MET A 297 -11.31 12.41 -1.10
N VAL A 298 -11.23 11.21 -1.69
CA VAL A 298 -11.35 9.96 -0.95
C VAL A 298 -10.22 9.87 0.08
N HIS A 299 -8.98 10.07 -0.36
CA HIS A 299 -7.84 10.14 0.56
C HIS A 299 -7.91 11.35 1.51
N GLY A 300 -8.41 12.49 1.03
CA GLY A 300 -8.65 13.69 1.84
C GLY A 300 -9.56 13.43 3.05
N PHE A 301 -10.60 12.60 2.89
CA PHE A 301 -11.52 12.20 3.98
C PHE A 301 -11.02 10.98 4.77
N ALA A 302 -10.35 10.03 4.12
CA ALA A 302 -9.85 8.83 4.79
C ALA A 302 -8.75 9.14 5.83
N HIS A 303 -7.93 10.17 5.62
CA HIS A 303 -6.88 10.57 6.56
C HIS A 303 -7.42 11.01 7.94
N PRO A 304 -8.37 11.97 8.03
CA PRO A 304 -9.03 12.30 9.30
C PRO A 304 -9.74 11.12 9.95
N VAL A 305 -10.45 10.30 9.17
CA VAL A 305 -11.19 9.15 9.71
C VAL A 305 -10.25 8.11 10.32
N GLY A 306 -9.13 7.79 9.66
CA GLY A 306 -8.11 6.91 10.22
C GLY A 306 -7.51 7.44 11.53
N ALA A 307 -7.23 8.75 11.58
CA ALA A 307 -6.66 9.39 12.77
C ALA A 307 -7.64 9.43 13.96
N MET A 308 -8.94 9.68 13.71
CA MET A 308 -9.97 9.79 14.75
C MET A 308 -10.53 8.44 15.21
N ALA A 309 -10.74 7.50 14.29
CA ALA A 309 -11.43 6.23 14.55
C ALA A 309 -10.49 5.01 14.62
N GLY A 310 -9.20 5.17 14.33
CA GLY A 310 -8.23 4.07 14.31
C GLY A 310 -8.51 3.03 13.24
N LEU A 311 -9.21 3.41 12.17
CA LEU A 311 -9.50 2.53 11.04
C LEU A 311 -8.26 2.36 10.16
N ALA A 312 -8.04 1.12 9.70
CA ALA A 312 -6.97 0.82 8.75
C ALA A 312 -7.21 1.56 7.42
N HIS A 313 -6.16 2.17 6.86
CA HIS A 313 -6.25 3.07 5.71
C HIS A 313 -7.03 2.50 4.51
N GLY A 314 -6.66 1.31 4.04
CA GLY A 314 -7.33 0.68 2.88
C GLY A 314 -8.82 0.38 3.11
N LEU A 315 -9.25 0.20 4.36
CA LEU A 315 -10.67 0.01 4.68
C LEU A 315 -11.43 1.34 4.59
N ALA A 316 -10.86 2.43 5.14
CA ALA A 316 -11.46 3.75 5.04
C ALA A 316 -11.58 4.20 3.57
N ASN A 317 -10.56 3.94 2.76
CA ASN A 317 -10.62 4.20 1.32
C ASN A 317 -11.69 3.34 0.64
N ALA A 318 -11.78 2.05 0.94
CA ALA A 318 -12.80 1.17 0.34
C ALA A 318 -14.24 1.63 0.61
N GLU A 319 -14.54 2.11 1.82
CA GLU A 319 -15.86 2.63 2.18
C GLU A 319 -16.17 3.96 1.47
N ILE A 320 -15.24 4.91 1.45
CA ILE A 320 -15.47 6.28 0.95
C ILE A 320 -15.44 6.36 -0.59
N THR A 321 -14.68 5.49 -1.26
CA THR A 321 -14.44 5.53 -2.72
C THR A 321 -15.75 5.49 -3.52
N PHE A 322 -16.68 4.61 -3.17
CA PHE A 322 -17.92 4.43 -3.94
C PHE A 322 -18.97 5.49 -3.65
N ASP A 323 -18.99 6.03 -2.43
CA ASP A 323 -19.91 7.11 -2.08
C ASP A 323 -19.53 8.43 -2.79
N LEU A 324 -18.24 8.69 -2.99
CA LEU A 324 -17.77 9.94 -3.60
C LEU A 324 -17.56 9.89 -5.11
N LEU A 325 -17.23 8.73 -5.71
CA LEU A 325 -16.98 8.63 -7.15
C LEU A 325 -18.23 8.35 -7.99
N VAL A 326 -19.33 7.93 -7.37
CA VAL A 326 -20.60 7.63 -8.08
C VAL A 326 -21.50 8.88 -8.20
N ASP A 327 -21.21 9.97 -7.48
CA ASP A 327 -21.94 11.23 -7.61
C ASP A 327 -21.28 12.22 -8.59
N THR A 328 -22.14 13.01 -9.21
CA THR A 328 -22.10 13.69 -10.50
C THR A 328 -20.93 14.67 -10.80
N ALA A 329 -20.10 14.36 -11.82
CA ALA A 329 -19.50 15.34 -12.77
C ALA A 329 -18.66 14.70 -13.92
N ASN A 330 -17.94 13.59 -13.68
CA ASN A 330 -16.92 13.05 -14.61
C ASN A 330 -17.33 11.73 -15.31
N ARG A 331 -18.51 11.71 -15.94
CA ARG A 331 -19.09 10.47 -16.52
C ARG A 331 -18.25 9.85 -17.65
N HIS A 332 -17.44 10.63 -18.37
CA HIS A 332 -16.58 10.11 -19.45
C HIS A 332 -15.35 9.38 -18.92
N ASP A 333 -14.72 9.89 -17.86
CA ASP A 333 -13.55 9.28 -17.24
C ASP A 333 -13.94 7.97 -16.55
N PHE A 334 -15.11 7.94 -15.91
CA PHE A 334 -15.66 6.69 -15.35
C PHE A 334 -15.98 5.66 -16.43
N ALA A 335 -16.50 6.09 -17.59
CA ALA A 335 -16.71 5.20 -18.74
C ALA A 335 -15.40 4.60 -19.26
N MET A 336 -14.31 5.37 -19.29
CA MET A 336 -12.98 4.86 -19.65
C MET A 336 -12.42 3.89 -18.61
N LEU A 337 -12.63 4.14 -17.31
CA LEU A 337 -12.21 3.24 -16.24
C LEU A 337 -13.00 1.92 -16.28
N VAL A 338 -14.31 1.98 -16.52
CA VAL A 338 -15.18 0.80 -16.69
C VAL A 338 -14.82 0.02 -17.96
N HIS A 339 -14.56 0.70 -19.08
CA HIS A 339 -14.07 0.06 -20.29
C HIS A 339 -12.68 -0.57 -20.08
N GLY A 340 -11.77 0.14 -19.41
CA GLY A 340 -10.43 -0.32 -19.07
C GLY A 340 -10.40 -1.51 -18.11
N ALA A 341 -11.41 -1.64 -17.24
CA ALA A 341 -11.62 -2.83 -16.41
C ALA A 341 -12.12 -4.06 -17.20
N GLY A 342 -12.46 -3.89 -18.49
CA GLY A 342 -12.98 -4.94 -19.37
C GLY A 342 -14.51 -5.01 -19.46
N ASP A 343 -15.22 -4.03 -18.88
CA ASP A 343 -16.68 -4.04 -18.73
C ASP A 343 -17.41 -3.08 -19.69
N GLY A 344 -16.81 -2.77 -20.84
CA GLY A 344 -17.28 -1.75 -21.79
C GLY A 344 -18.74 -1.91 -22.26
N ASP A 345 -19.28 -3.13 -22.28
CA ASP A 345 -20.67 -3.40 -22.68
C ASP A 345 -21.69 -2.99 -21.61
N THR A 346 -21.28 -2.90 -20.33
CA THR A 346 -22.14 -2.51 -19.20
C THR A 346 -22.59 -1.04 -19.30
N LEU A 347 -21.77 -0.18 -19.92
CA LEU A 347 -22.08 1.24 -20.12
C LEU A 347 -23.24 1.48 -21.10
N ARG A 348 -23.49 0.55 -22.03
CA ARG A 348 -24.57 0.70 -23.02
C ARG A 348 -25.98 0.61 -22.42
N GLN A 349 -26.11 0.11 -21.19
CA GLN A 349 -27.39 -0.10 -20.52
C GLN A 349 -27.78 1.05 -19.57
N TRP A 350 -26.95 2.10 -19.48
CA TRP A 350 -27.15 3.16 -18.50
C TRP A 350 -28.22 4.17 -18.97
N GLN A 351 -29.45 4.05 -18.45
CA GLN A 351 -30.51 5.03 -18.67
C GLN A 351 -30.49 6.11 -17.58
N THR A 352 -30.39 7.38 -18.01
CA THR A 352 -30.43 8.57 -17.15
C THR A 352 -31.79 8.72 -16.46
N GLY A 353 -31.87 8.43 -15.16
CA GLY A 353 -33.04 8.76 -14.34
C GLY A 353 -33.31 7.84 -13.15
N ASN A 354 -32.87 6.58 -13.18
CA ASN A 354 -33.20 5.58 -12.16
C ASN A 354 -31.98 5.05 -11.39
N GLY A 355 -31.18 5.96 -10.84
CA GLY A 355 -30.01 5.63 -10.01
C GLY A 355 -30.35 4.82 -8.75
N GLY A 356 -31.62 4.75 -8.36
CA GLY A 356 -32.10 3.94 -7.22
C GLY A 356 -32.18 2.45 -7.48
N GLN A 357 -32.81 2.05 -8.59
CA GLN A 357 -33.08 0.65 -8.92
C GLN A 357 -31.97 -0.01 -9.75
N GLN A 358 -31.23 0.75 -10.56
CA GLN A 358 -30.07 0.24 -11.30
C GLN A 358 -28.87 -0.10 -10.41
N ARG A 359 -28.92 0.24 -9.11
CA ARG A 359 -27.95 -0.19 -8.09
C ARG A 359 -27.90 -1.71 -7.88
N ILE A 360 -28.97 -2.43 -8.25
CA ILE A 360 -29.15 -3.87 -7.97
C ILE A 360 -28.81 -4.75 -9.19
N GLU A 361 -28.82 -4.21 -10.41
CA GLU A 361 -28.61 -4.96 -11.66
C GLU A 361 -27.30 -4.53 -12.32
N LEU A 362 -26.16 -4.91 -11.74
CA LEU A 362 -24.85 -4.69 -12.36
C LEU A 362 -24.20 -6.04 -12.72
N GLY A 363 -23.73 -6.10 -13.97
CA GLY A 363 -23.10 -7.27 -14.59
C GLY A 363 -21.81 -7.72 -13.89
N ALA A 364 -21.28 -8.86 -14.35
CA ALA A 364 -20.30 -9.68 -13.62
C ALA A 364 -18.98 -8.99 -13.20
N GLY A 365 -18.59 -7.87 -13.82
CA GLY A 365 -17.39 -7.11 -13.46
C GLY A 365 -17.60 -6.02 -12.40
N SER A 366 -18.77 -5.37 -12.34
CA SER A 366 -19.10 -4.39 -11.28
C SER A 366 -19.40 -5.04 -9.92
N ARG A 367 -19.59 -6.38 -9.89
CA ARG A 367 -19.66 -7.17 -8.66
C ARG A 367 -18.37 -7.15 -7.83
N ILE A 368 -17.21 -6.81 -8.41
CA ILE A 368 -15.90 -6.83 -7.70
C ILE A 368 -15.91 -5.92 -6.48
N ALA A 369 -16.36 -4.67 -6.68
CA ALA A 369 -16.42 -3.64 -5.64
C ALA A 369 -17.39 -4.02 -4.52
N PHE A 370 -18.60 -4.45 -4.90
CA PHE A 370 -19.65 -4.81 -3.96
C PHE A 370 -19.32 -6.09 -3.18
N ASP A 371 -18.75 -7.12 -3.82
CA ASP A 371 -18.39 -8.36 -3.13
C ASP A 371 -17.16 -8.18 -2.22
N ALA A 372 -16.17 -7.37 -2.63
CA ALA A 372 -15.04 -7.01 -1.77
C ALA A 372 -15.51 -6.19 -0.55
N MET A 373 -16.42 -5.24 -0.73
CA MET A 373 -17.03 -4.49 0.35
C MET A 373 -17.87 -5.39 1.27
N ILE A 374 -18.69 -6.29 0.72
CA ILE A 374 -19.45 -7.29 1.48
C ILE A 374 -18.50 -8.22 2.25
N PHE A 375 -17.37 -8.62 1.66
CA PHE A 375 -16.35 -9.42 2.32
C PHE A 375 -15.71 -8.68 3.50
N LEU A 376 -15.31 -7.42 3.30
CA LEU A 376 -14.77 -6.54 4.35
C LEU A 376 -15.79 -6.33 5.48
N LEU A 377 -17.05 -6.02 5.16
CA LEU A 377 -18.15 -5.84 6.13
C LEU A 377 -18.50 -7.12 6.89
N LYS A 378 -18.51 -8.29 6.22
CA LYS A 378 -18.71 -9.60 6.88
C LYS A 378 -17.59 -9.90 7.87
N HIS A 379 -16.35 -9.55 7.53
CA HIS A 379 -15.19 -9.75 8.41
C HIS A 379 -15.17 -8.76 9.59
N GLN A 380 -15.53 -7.50 9.38
CA GLN A 380 -15.70 -6.50 10.44
C GLN A 380 -16.74 -6.95 11.47
N ARG A 381 -17.91 -7.48 11.04
CA ARG A 381 -18.91 -8.06 11.95
C ARG A 381 -18.36 -9.24 12.77
N GLY A 382 -17.45 -10.02 12.19
CA GLY A 382 -16.73 -11.09 12.90
C GLY A 382 -15.78 -10.56 13.98
N ILE A 383 -15.03 -9.50 13.67
CA ILE A 383 -14.11 -8.81 14.60
C ILE A 383 -14.88 -8.07 15.70
N GLU A 384 -16.02 -7.44 15.39
CA GLU A 384 -16.91 -6.83 16.38
C GLU A 384 -17.56 -7.86 17.28
N ARG A 385 -17.92 -9.05 16.77
CA ARG A 385 -18.38 -10.18 17.60
C ARG A 385 -17.28 -10.66 18.56
N GLN A 386 -16.05 -10.78 18.10
CA GLN A 386 -14.90 -11.14 18.95
C GLN A 386 -14.58 -10.04 19.96
N ARG A 387 -14.60 -8.76 19.57
CA ARG A 387 -14.45 -7.61 20.49
C ARG A 387 -15.58 -7.52 21.51
N ARG A 388 -16.83 -7.85 21.16
CA ARG A 388 -17.95 -7.93 22.13
C ARG A 388 -17.82 -9.12 23.08
N GLN A 389 -17.21 -10.23 22.66
CA GLN A 389 -16.91 -11.36 23.54
C GLN A 389 -15.78 -11.05 24.53
N PHE A 390 -14.74 -10.32 24.13
CA PHE A 390 -13.67 -9.85 25.02
C PHE A 390 -14.05 -8.61 25.85
N GLY A 391 -14.93 -7.74 25.32
CA GLY A 391 -15.35 -6.47 25.93
C GLY A 391 -16.38 -6.60 27.05
N LYS A 392 -17.00 -7.78 27.25
CA LYS A 392 -17.84 -8.03 28.44
C LYS A 392 -17.06 -8.00 29.76
N ALA A 393 -15.72 -7.93 29.74
CA ALA A 393 -14.89 -7.85 30.93
C ALA A 393 -14.57 -6.41 31.41
N ARG A 394 -14.93 -5.36 30.67
CA ARG A 394 -14.73 -3.97 31.13
C ARG A 394 -15.91 -3.10 30.73
N GLY A 395 -16.78 -2.81 31.69
CA GLY A 395 -17.97 -1.97 31.52
C GLY A 395 -17.63 -0.58 31.01
N GLN A 396 -18.36 -0.11 30.00
CA GLN A 396 -18.35 1.28 29.55
C GLN A 396 -19.73 1.92 29.79
N PRO A 397 -19.77 3.21 30.14
CA PRO A 397 -21.00 3.94 30.44
C PRO A 397 -21.67 4.48 29.17
N THR A 398 -23.00 4.47 29.17
CA THR A 398 -23.89 5.01 28.14
C THR A 398 -23.99 6.54 28.22
N PHE A 399 -23.67 7.24 27.14
CA PHE A 399 -24.04 8.65 26.96
C PHE A 399 -25.35 8.75 26.17
N GLN A 400 -26.34 9.43 26.75
CA GLN A 400 -27.56 9.88 26.06
C GLN A 400 -27.38 11.35 25.68
N TYR A 401 -27.59 11.67 24.41
CA TYR A 401 -27.67 13.05 23.93
C TYR A 401 -29.07 13.63 24.25
N LYS A 402 -29.11 14.85 24.78
CA LYS A 402 -30.31 15.71 24.82
C LYS A 402 -30.27 16.70 23.67
#